data_AF-A0AAV3YYZ2-F1
#
_entry.id   AF-A0AAV3YYZ2-F1
#
_cell.length_a   1.000
_cell.length_b   1.000
_cell.length_c   1.000
_cell.angle_alpha   90.00
_cell.angle_beta   90.00
_cell.angle_gamma   90.00
#
_symmetry.space_group_name_H-M   'P 1'
#
loop_
_entity.id
_entity.type
_entity.pdbx_description
1 polymer ?
#
loop_
_entity_poly.entity_id
_entity_poly.type
_entity_poly.pdbx_seq_one_letter_code
_entity_poly.pdbx_strand_id
1 'polypeptide(L)'
;MLQKSMISQLPSPAGLNPKAYRSFKTFCTDLSNPQRNILDGELCWKFLHLSTMERNEVARKIGASEDQIFEDLMEFDRLAAHF
;
A
#
# COMPACT_ATOMS: atom_id res chain seq x y z
N MET A 1 -2.44 -7.06 -2.42
CA MET A 1 -3.62 -6.55 -3.18
C MET A 1 -4.08 -5.18 -2.68
N LEU A 2 -4.04 -4.93 -1.37
CA LEU A 2 -4.38 -3.65 -0.74
C LEU A 2 -3.74 -2.42 -1.42
N GLN A 3 -2.41 -2.38 -1.58
CA GLN A 3 -1.69 -1.25 -2.18
C GLN A 3 -2.28 -0.79 -3.52
N LYS A 4 -2.65 -1.72 -4.40
CA LYS A 4 -3.26 -1.39 -5.71
C LYS A 4 -4.61 -0.69 -5.54
N SER A 5 -5.42 -1.15 -4.58
CA SER A 5 -6.70 -0.54 -4.25
C SER A 5 -6.51 0.87 -3.70
N MET A 6 -5.58 1.05 -2.75
CA MET A 6 -5.29 2.33 -2.12
C MET A 6 -4.79 3.39 -3.12
N ILE A 7 -3.94 3.02 -4.09
CA ILE A 7 -3.50 3.93 -5.16
C ILE A 7 -4.68 4.48 -5.97
N SER A 8 -5.70 3.66 -6.20
CA SER A 8 -6.85 4.04 -7.04
C SER A 8 -7.91 4.86 -6.30
N GLN A 9 -8.03 4.71 -4.99
CA GLN A 9 -9.12 5.29 -4.21
C GLN A 9 -8.71 6.54 -3.43
N LEU A 10 -7.43 6.63 -3.03
CA LEU A 10 -6.97 7.77 -2.26
C LEU A 10 -6.68 8.97 -3.18
N PRO A 11 -6.99 10.20 -2.71
CA PRO A 11 -6.51 11.40 -3.36
C PRO A 11 -4.98 11.41 -3.33
N SER A 12 -4.40 11.89 -4.43
CA SER A 12 -2.95 12.01 -4.60
C SER A 12 -2.53 13.45 -4.35
N PRO A 13 -1.90 13.78 -3.20
CA PRO A 13 -1.42 15.12 -2.94
C PRO A 13 -0.51 15.59 -4.07
N ALA A 14 -0.71 16.83 -4.53
CA ALA A 14 0.00 17.41 -5.68
C ALA A 14 -0.12 16.59 -6.99
N GLY A 15 -1.12 15.71 -7.12
CA GLY A 15 -1.30 14.86 -8.32
C GLY A 15 -0.22 13.78 -8.49
N LEU A 16 0.55 13.48 -7.45
CA LEU A 16 1.67 12.54 -7.52
C LEU A 16 1.20 11.08 -7.56
N ASN A 17 1.81 10.26 -8.41
CA ASN A 17 1.52 8.82 -8.49
C ASN A 17 2.47 8.01 -7.58
N PRO A 18 1.97 7.38 -6.49
CA PRO A 18 2.82 6.61 -5.57
C PRO A 18 3.54 5.44 -6.25
N LYS A 19 2.88 4.76 -7.21
CA LYS A 19 3.49 3.65 -7.96
C LYS A 19 4.68 4.11 -8.80
N ALA A 20 4.54 5.23 -9.49
CA ALA A 20 5.62 5.80 -10.30
C ALA A 20 6.75 6.32 -9.40
N TYR A 21 6.40 6.91 -8.26
CA TYR A 21 7.37 7.40 -7.28
C TYR A 21 8.28 6.29 -6.73
N ARG A 22 7.70 5.14 -6.33
CA ARG A 22 8.43 3.98 -5.80
C ARG A 22 9.05 3.07 -6.84
N SER A 23 8.76 3.27 -8.13
CA SER A 23 9.36 2.46 -9.19
C SER A 23 10.87 2.71 -9.26
N PHE A 24 11.64 1.67 -9.55
CA PHE A 24 13.08 1.77 -9.77
C PHE A 24 13.39 2.79 -10.87
N LYS A 25 14.40 3.63 -10.62
CA LYS A 25 14.88 4.67 -11.54
C LYS A 25 16.37 4.47 -11.74
N THR A 26 16.80 4.43 -12.99
CA THR A 26 18.21 4.33 -13.37
C THR A 26 18.52 5.36 -14.45
N PHE A 27 19.75 5.84 -14.47
CA PHE A 27 20.24 6.75 -15.51
C PHE A 27 20.61 6.00 -16.80
N CYS A 28 21.10 4.77 -16.68
CA CYS A 28 21.43 3.90 -17.81
C CYS A 28 20.46 2.73 -17.86
N THR A 29 19.95 2.44 -19.05
CA THR A 29 19.11 1.27 -19.29
C THR A 29 19.96 0.00 -19.25
N ASP A 30 19.57 -0.95 -18.43
CA ASP A 30 20.11 -2.32 -18.46
C ASP A 30 19.07 -3.29 -19.05
N LEU A 31 19.49 -4.53 -19.34
CA LEU A 31 18.60 -5.58 -19.84
C LEU A 31 17.84 -6.28 -18.70
N SER A 32 17.74 -5.64 -17.52
CA SER A 32 17.09 -6.21 -16.35
C SER A 32 15.65 -5.70 -16.21
N ASN A 33 14.78 -6.55 -15.65
CA ASN A 33 13.42 -6.13 -15.31
C ASN A 33 13.38 -5.68 -13.84
N PRO A 34 12.86 -4.48 -13.54
CA PRO A 34 12.71 -4.03 -12.17
C PRO A 34 11.81 -4.97 -11.37
N GLN A 35 12.33 -5.54 -10.28
CA GLN A 35 11.52 -6.30 -9.35
C GLN A 35 10.61 -5.38 -8.52
N ARG A 36 9.42 -5.86 -8.17
CA ARG A 36 8.39 -5.10 -7.44
C ARG A 36 7.90 -5.86 -6.20
N ASN A 37 8.84 -6.45 -5.47
CA ASN A 37 8.57 -7.30 -4.30
C ASN A 37 8.59 -6.54 -2.98
N ILE A 38 8.54 -5.20 -3.03
CA ILE A 38 8.51 -4.33 -1.87
C ILE A 38 7.17 -3.59 -1.86
N LEU A 39 6.49 -3.62 -0.72
CA LEU A 39 5.25 -2.91 -0.49
C LEU A 39 5.53 -1.48 0.02
N ASP A 40 4.66 -0.54 -0.34
CA ASP A 40 4.70 0.82 0.20
C ASP A 40 3.91 0.88 1.51
N GLY A 41 4.61 0.71 2.64
CA GLY A 41 4.01 0.65 3.97
C GLY A 41 3.20 1.90 4.32
N GLU A 42 3.71 3.09 4.01
CA GLU A 42 3.02 4.38 4.20
C GLU A 42 1.66 4.44 3.49
N LEU A 43 1.60 3.85 2.29
CA LEU A 43 0.37 3.81 1.52
C LEU A 43 -0.63 2.80 2.10
N CYS A 44 -0.14 1.65 2.57
CA CYS A 44 -0.97 0.65 3.24
C CYS A 44 -1.51 1.17 4.58
N TRP A 45 -0.72 1.92 5.35
CA TRP A 45 -1.11 2.47 6.66
C TRP A 45 -2.29 3.45 6.60
N LYS A 46 -2.44 4.12 5.46
CA LYS A 46 -3.60 4.99 5.19
C LYS A 46 -4.93 4.23 5.19
N PHE A 47 -4.93 2.91 5.07
CA PHE A 47 -6.12 2.10 5.24
C PHE A 47 -6.77 2.30 6.62
N LEU A 48 -5.97 2.45 7.68
CA LEU A 48 -6.45 2.67 9.05
C LEU A 48 -7.12 4.04 9.25
N HIS A 49 -6.88 4.98 8.34
CA HIS A 49 -7.45 6.33 8.38
C HIS A 49 -8.77 6.45 7.61
N LEU A 50 -9.18 5.40 6.89
CA LEU A 50 -10.45 5.35 6.18
C LEU A 50 -11.61 5.15 7.15
N SER A 51 -12.79 5.66 6.80
CA SER A 51 -14.02 5.34 7.52
C SER A 51 -14.31 3.84 7.47
N THR A 52 -15.07 3.32 8.43
CA THR A 52 -15.47 1.90 8.44
C THR A 52 -16.19 1.49 7.15
N MET A 53 -16.96 2.38 6.54
CA MET A 53 -17.62 2.12 5.27
C MET A 53 -16.61 1.93 4.13
N GLU A 54 -15.64 2.83 4.00
CA GLU A 54 -14.59 2.77 2.98
C GLU A 54 -13.68 1.54 3.20
N ARG A 55 -13.30 1.23 4.44
CA ARG A 55 -12.52 0.03 4.77
C ARG A 55 -13.22 -1.24 4.31
N ASN A 56 -14.52 -1.36 4.58
CA ASN A 56 -15.32 -2.51 4.14
C ASN A 56 -15.48 -2.61 2.62
N GLU A 57 -15.53 -1.49 1.91
CA GLU A 57 -15.54 -1.49 0.45
C GLU A 57 -14.20 -1.97 -0.13
N VAL A 58 -13.08 -1.43 0.38
CA VAL A 58 -11.73 -1.83 -0.02
C VAL A 58 -11.50 -3.32 0.25
N ALA A 59 -11.85 -3.81 1.44
CA ALA A 59 -11.66 -5.19 1.84
C ALA A 59 -12.45 -6.16 0.94
N ARG A 60 -13.73 -5.88 0.70
CA ARG A 60 -14.57 -6.66 -0.23
C ARG A 60 -14.01 -6.69 -1.64
N LYS A 61 -13.53 -5.54 -2.14
CA LYS A 61 -12.98 -5.43 -3.50
C LYS A 61 -11.72 -6.27 -3.71
N ILE A 62 -10.93 -6.49 -2.66
CA ILE A 62 -9.71 -7.31 -2.73
C ILE A 62 -9.92 -8.75 -2.26
N GLY A 63 -11.14 -9.12 -1.86
CA GLY A 63 -11.48 -10.47 -1.40
C GLY A 63 -10.93 -10.82 0.00
N ALA A 64 -10.79 -9.83 0.87
CA ALA A 64 -10.34 -10.00 2.26
C ALA A 64 -11.38 -9.45 3.25
N SER A 65 -11.25 -9.81 4.53
CA SER A 65 -11.97 -9.14 5.62
C SER A 65 -11.21 -7.91 6.09
N GLU A 66 -11.92 -6.93 6.63
CA GLU A 66 -11.31 -5.76 7.29
C GLU A 66 -10.38 -6.20 8.43
N ASP A 67 -10.84 -7.15 9.25
CA ASP A 67 -10.08 -7.69 10.38
C ASP A 67 -8.76 -8.32 9.95
N GLN A 68 -8.76 -9.11 8.86
CA GLN A 68 -7.51 -9.71 8.36
C GLN A 68 -6.49 -8.65 7.97
N ILE A 69 -6.93 -7.62 7.25
CA ILE A 69 -6.05 -6.52 6.84
C ILE A 69 -5.53 -5.76 8.06
N PHE A 70 -6.39 -5.54 9.05
CA PHE A 70 -6.03 -4.86 10.28
C PHE A 70 -4.98 -5.65 11.07
N GLU A 71 -5.21 -6.95 11.29
CA GLU A 71 -4.28 -7.84 12.00
C GLU A 71 -2.92 -7.92 11.29
N ASP A 72 -2.90 -8.08 9.97
CA ASP A 72 -1.65 -8.09 9.18
C ASP A 72 -0.85 -6.80 9.39
N LEU A 73 -1.52 -5.64 9.39
CA LEU A 73 -0.89 -4.34 9.60
C LEU A 73 -0.37 -4.18 11.04
N MET A 74 -1.17 -4.54 12.04
CA MET A 74 -0.78 -4.47 13.45
C MET A 74 0.36 -5.42 13.80
N GLU A 75 0.42 -6.59 13.17
CA GLU A 75 1.54 -7.52 13.34
C GLU A 75 2.86 -6.88 12.89
N PHE A 76 2.87 -6.19 11.73
CA PHE A 76 4.06 -5.47 11.28
C PHE A 76 4.51 -4.40 12.27
N ASP A 77 3.59 -3.58 12.78
CA ASP A 77 3.91 -2.53 13.75
C ASP A 77 4.47 -3.12 15.05
N ARG A 78 3.83 -4.16 15.59
CA ARG A 78 4.29 -4.85 16.80
C ARG A 78 5.69 -5.44 16.64
N LEU A 79 5.99 -6.04 15.49
CA LEU A 79 7.31 -6.63 15.20
C LEU A 79 8.39 -5.55 14.97
N ALA A 80 7.99 -4.40 14.42
CA ALA A 80 8.88 -3.28 14.16
C ALA A 80 9.02 -2.32 15.36
N ALA A 81 8.24 -2.47 16.42
CA ALA A 81 8.23 -1.63 17.63
C ALA A 81 9.47 -1.83 18.52
N HIS A 82 10.63 -1.47 18.00
CA HIS A 82 11.88 -1.37 18.74
C HIS A 82 12.60 -0.08 18.32
N PHE A 83 13.53 0.38 19.17
CA PHE A 83 14.22 1.69 19.17
C PHE A 83 13.45 2.82 19.87
#